data_AF-A0A1Q3D5I8-F1
#
_entry.id   AF-A0A1Q3D5I8-F1
#
_cell.length_a   1.000
_cell.length_b   1.000
_cell.length_c   1.000
_cell.angle_alpha   90.00
_cell.angle_beta   90.00
_cell.angle_gamma   90.00
#
_symmetry.space_group_name_H-M   'P 1'
#
loop_
_entity.id
_entity.type
_entity.pdbx_description
1 polymer ?
#
loop_
_entity_poly.entity_id
_entity_poly.type
_entity_poly.pdbx_seq_one_letter_code
_entity_poly.pdbx_strand_id
1 'polypeptide(L)'
;ITSSSDHIFWETVGSPFSIKRAWESIKASAPHVVWAKLVWHPSRIPKHAFCLWMAILDALKGLDKLSQLGIVHSACCLFNCGDNKSVEHLFFACPYTQGIWIKVLRKCNINRQILPWAEEILWLADHTNGNKPPLVLRKLAIGATVYHVWMERNRRSFKNSFIPPEAIIHKI
;
A
#
# COMPACT_ATOMS: atom_id res chain seq x y z
N ILE A 1 -14.86 52.45 -6.48
CA ILE A 1 -14.92 50.97 -6.45
C ILE A 1 -15.18 50.54 -7.89
N THR A 2 -14.15 50.06 -8.59
CA THR A 2 -14.30 49.59 -9.98
C THR A 2 -15.11 48.30 -9.99
N SER A 3 -16.16 48.20 -10.81
CA SER A 3 -17.07 47.05 -10.88
C SER A 3 -16.50 45.86 -11.68
N SER A 4 -15.18 45.78 -11.82
CA SER A 4 -14.52 44.70 -12.55
C SER A 4 -14.50 43.44 -11.70
N SER A 5 -14.96 42.32 -12.25
CA SER A 5 -14.85 41.01 -11.62
C SER A 5 -13.39 40.62 -11.44
N ASP A 6 -13.02 40.18 -10.24
CA ASP A 6 -11.68 39.66 -9.98
C ASP A 6 -11.45 38.35 -10.76
N HIS A 7 -10.29 38.26 -11.41
CA HIS A 7 -9.86 37.08 -12.13
C HIS A 7 -8.52 36.59 -11.58
N ILE A 8 -8.46 35.28 -11.32
CA ILE A 8 -7.23 34.61 -10.90
C ILE A 8 -6.49 34.18 -12.16
N PHE A 9 -5.18 34.42 -12.19
CA PHE A 9 -4.28 34.03 -13.27
C PHE A 9 -3.13 33.18 -12.71
N TRP A 10 -2.57 32.31 -13.54
CA TRP A 10 -1.40 31.51 -13.18
C TRP A 10 -0.41 31.53 -14.33
N GLU A 11 0.84 31.93 -14.05
CA GLU A 11 1.93 32.23 -15.01
C GLU A 11 1.69 33.38 -16.00
N THR A 12 0.51 33.49 -16.61
CA THR A 12 0.22 34.48 -17.66
C THR A 12 -1.08 35.24 -17.37
N VAL A 13 -0.96 36.55 -17.18
CA VAL A 13 -2.10 37.47 -16.97
C VAL A 13 -2.99 37.47 -18.22
N GLY A 14 -4.31 37.38 -18.02
CA GLY A 14 -5.30 37.31 -19.10
C GLY A 14 -5.65 35.88 -19.56
N SER A 15 -4.89 34.85 -19.17
CA SER A 15 -5.24 33.46 -19.48
C SER A 15 -6.11 32.83 -18.40
N PRO A 16 -7.19 32.09 -18.73
CA PRO A 16 -8.06 31.51 -17.71
C PRO A 16 -7.30 30.55 -16.80
N PHE A 17 -7.51 30.69 -15.49
CA PHE A 17 -6.95 29.78 -14.50
C PHE A 17 -7.39 28.34 -14.76
N SER A 18 -6.44 27.42 -14.66
CA SER A 18 -6.71 25.99 -14.70
C SER A 18 -5.90 25.30 -13.60
N ILE A 19 -6.59 24.54 -12.76
CA ILE A 19 -5.95 23.71 -11.72
C ILE A 19 -4.93 22.76 -12.37
N LYS A 20 -5.20 22.26 -13.57
CA LYS A 20 -4.26 21.40 -14.32
C LYS A 20 -2.95 22.12 -14.61
N ARG A 21 -3.00 23.35 -15.14
CA ARG A 21 -1.80 24.15 -15.46
C ARG A 21 -1.02 24.52 -14.20
N ALA A 22 -1.72 24.97 -13.16
CA ALA A 22 -1.10 25.30 -11.88
C ALA A 22 -0.42 24.07 -11.24
N TRP A 23 -1.05 22.90 -11.34
CA TRP A 23 -0.45 21.66 -10.87
C TRP A 23 0.78 21.27 -11.68
N GLU A 24 0.72 21.33 -13.01
CA GLU A 24 1.83 21.00 -13.91
C GLU A 24 3.05 21.91 -13.69
N SER A 25 2.85 23.19 -13.37
CA SER A 25 3.95 24.13 -13.11
C SER A 25 4.62 23.93 -11.75
N ILE A 26 3.85 23.55 -10.71
CA ILE A 26 4.37 23.34 -9.35
C ILE A 26 5.00 21.95 -9.22
N LYS A 27 4.47 20.97 -9.94
CA LYS A 27 4.86 19.56 -9.79
C LYS A 27 6.28 19.35 -10.31
N ALA A 28 7.21 19.06 -9.40
CA ALA A 28 8.52 18.54 -9.75
C ALA A 28 8.38 17.22 -10.54
N SER A 29 9.19 17.05 -11.58
CA SER A 29 9.26 15.80 -12.33
C SER A 29 9.73 14.69 -11.41
N ALA A 30 8.83 13.77 -11.06
CA ALA A 30 9.15 12.61 -10.24
C ALA A 30 9.50 11.43 -11.15
N PRO A 31 10.50 10.60 -10.79
CA PRO A 31 10.86 9.44 -11.59
C PRO A 31 9.66 8.49 -11.73
N HIS A 32 9.53 7.90 -12.91
CA HIS A 32 8.50 6.90 -13.16
C HIS A 32 8.77 5.66 -12.31
N VAL A 33 7.85 5.33 -11.40
CA VAL A 33 7.95 4.15 -10.55
C VAL A 33 7.22 2.96 -11.17
N VAL A 34 7.92 1.83 -11.30
CA VAL A 34 7.39 0.62 -11.97
C VAL A 34 6.17 0.02 -11.27
N TRP A 35 6.08 0.16 -9.94
CA TRP A 35 4.96 -0.33 -9.14
C TRP A 35 3.69 0.54 -9.27
N ALA A 36 3.71 1.68 -9.97
CA ALA A 36 2.53 2.55 -10.09
C ALA A 36 1.31 1.79 -10.63
N LYS A 37 1.50 0.93 -11.65
CA LYS A 37 0.41 0.16 -12.29
C LYS A 37 -0.04 -1.06 -11.46
N LEU A 38 0.75 -1.46 -10.46
CA LEU A 38 0.36 -2.46 -9.46
C LEU A 38 -0.66 -1.84 -8.48
N VAL A 39 -0.42 -0.60 -8.06
CA VAL A 39 -1.24 0.11 -7.07
C VAL A 39 -2.44 0.81 -7.72
N TRP A 40 -2.19 1.58 -8.78
CA TRP A 40 -3.12 2.50 -9.40
C TRP A 40 -3.65 1.93 -10.73
N HIS A 41 -4.48 0.90 -10.65
CA HIS A 41 -5.18 0.31 -11.80
C HIS A 41 -6.70 0.55 -11.74
N PRO A 42 -7.45 0.45 -12.86
CA PRO A 42 -8.87 0.80 -12.90
C PRO A 42 -9.75 -0.02 -11.94
N SER A 43 -9.48 -1.32 -11.82
CA SER A 43 -10.25 -2.22 -10.97
C SER A 43 -9.87 -2.16 -9.48
N ARG A 44 -9.02 -1.22 -9.06
CA ARG A 44 -8.50 -1.19 -7.68
C ARG A 44 -9.60 -0.94 -6.66
N ILE A 45 -9.51 -1.57 -5.49
CA ILE A 45 -10.28 -1.16 -4.32
C ILE A 45 -9.54 0.00 -3.64
N PRO A 46 -10.12 1.21 -3.52
CA PRO A 46 -9.39 2.40 -3.08
C PRO A 46 -8.64 2.25 -1.75
N LYS A 47 -9.29 1.66 -0.73
CA LYS A 47 -8.66 1.41 0.57
C LYS A 47 -7.48 0.43 0.52
N HIS A 48 -7.55 -0.57 -0.37
CA HIS A 48 -6.47 -1.55 -0.54
C HIS A 48 -5.29 -0.92 -1.29
N ALA A 49 -5.57 -0.18 -2.37
CA ALA A 49 -4.55 0.55 -3.12
C ALA A 49 -3.82 1.57 -2.24
N PHE A 50 -4.56 2.34 -1.43
CA PHE A 50 -3.95 3.30 -0.51
C PHE A 50 -3.05 2.62 0.53
N CYS A 51 -3.51 1.52 1.12
CA CYS A 51 -2.72 0.77 2.10
C CYS A 51 -1.46 0.16 1.46
N LEU A 52 -1.57 -0.42 0.26
CA LEU A 52 -0.45 -0.95 -0.51
C LEU A 52 0.57 0.14 -0.86
N TRP A 53 0.10 1.30 -1.32
CA TRP A 53 0.95 2.45 -1.60
C TRP A 53 1.76 2.89 -0.37
N MET A 54 1.09 3.01 0.78
CA MET A 54 1.75 3.35 2.04
C MET A 54 2.76 2.28 2.48
N ALA A 55 2.48 1.00 2.22
CA ALA A 55 3.40 -0.10 2.51
C ALA A 55 4.66 -0.04 1.63
N ILE A 56 4.49 0.23 0.33
CA ILE A 56 5.59 0.35 -0.63
C ILE A 56 6.51 1.51 -0.27
N LEU A 57 5.95 2.63 0.19
CA LEU A 57 6.71 3.81 0.63
C LEU A 57 7.32 3.69 2.03
N ASP A 58 7.19 2.53 2.70
CA ASP A 58 7.57 2.33 4.11
C ASP A 58 6.92 3.34 5.09
N ALA A 59 5.86 4.03 4.63
CA ALA A 59 5.19 5.10 5.35
C ALA A 59 4.20 4.56 6.41
N LEU A 60 3.93 3.25 6.40
CA LEU A 60 3.19 2.57 7.47
C LEU A 60 3.92 2.68 8.83
N LYS A 61 5.25 2.70 8.84
CA LYS A 61 6.04 2.99 10.06
C LYS A 61 5.80 4.41 10.56
N GLY A 62 5.58 5.36 9.65
CA GLY A 62 5.22 6.73 9.98
C GLY A 62 3.85 6.84 10.65
N LEU A 63 2.90 5.95 10.31
CA LEU A 63 1.61 5.84 11.01
C LEU A 63 1.76 5.20 12.40
N ASP A 64 2.82 4.42 12.60
CA ASP A 64 3.23 3.87 13.90
C ASP A 64 3.98 4.86 14.80
N LYS A 65 4.07 6.15 14.44
CA LYS A 65 4.59 7.20 15.33
C LYS A 65 3.84 7.27 16.67
N LEU A 66 2.67 6.65 16.80
CA LEU A 66 2.00 6.42 18.08
C LEU A 66 2.85 5.59 19.07
N SER A 67 3.72 4.70 18.59
CA SER A 67 4.68 3.98 19.43
C SER A 67 5.80 4.88 19.93
N GLN A 68 6.28 5.83 19.11
CA GLN A 68 7.22 6.86 19.54
C GLN A 68 6.61 7.84 20.55
N LEU A 69 5.28 8.02 20.50
CA LEU A 69 4.51 8.81 21.47
C LEU A 69 4.14 8.01 22.74
N GLY A 70 4.63 6.78 22.91
CA GLY A 70 4.41 5.96 24.12
C GLY A 70 3.02 5.28 24.20
N ILE A 71 2.18 5.42 23.18
CA ILE A 71 0.80 4.92 23.16
C ILE A 71 0.76 3.40 22.87
N VAL A 72 1.76 2.87 22.14
CA VAL A 72 1.87 1.44 21.81
C VAL A 72 3.24 0.90 22.24
N HIS A 73 3.23 -0.05 23.17
CA HIS A 73 4.39 -0.44 24.00
C HIS A 73 5.33 -1.51 23.42
N SER A 74 5.14 -2.01 22.20
CA SER A 74 5.90 -3.19 21.75
C SER A 74 6.87 -2.89 20.61
N ALA A 75 8.17 -3.07 20.86
CA ALA A 75 9.21 -3.18 19.82
C ALA A 75 9.15 -4.52 19.07
N CYS A 76 8.42 -5.50 19.62
CA CYS A 76 8.27 -6.85 19.10
C CYS A 76 7.08 -6.96 18.14
N CYS A 77 7.14 -7.90 17.21
CA CYS A 77 6.10 -8.18 16.26
C CYS A 77 4.74 -8.43 16.96
N LEU A 78 3.70 -7.68 16.54
CA LEU A 78 2.33 -7.82 17.07
C LEU A 78 1.67 -9.15 16.68
N PHE A 79 2.34 -9.96 15.86
CA PHE A 79 1.91 -11.32 15.55
C PHE A 79 2.46 -12.38 16.52
N ASN A 80 3.15 -11.94 17.59
CA ASN A 80 3.69 -12.79 18.67
C ASN A 80 4.76 -13.80 18.21
N CYS A 81 5.55 -13.48 17.20
CA CYS A 81 6.63 -14.34 16.73
C CYS A 81 8.00 -14.06 17.39
N GLY A 82 8.11 -13.05 18.27
CA GLY A 82 9.32 -12.76 19.04
C GLY A 82 10.32 -11.80 18.37
N ASP A 83 10.20 -11.53 17.07
CA ASP A 83 11.14 -10.69 16.33
C ASP A 83 10.82 -9.19 16.37
N ASN A 84 11.80 -8.36 15.97
CA ASN A 84 11.66 -6.92 15.83
C ASN A 84 10.77 -6.52 14.64
N LYS A 85 10.07 -5.39 14.79
CA LYS A 85 9.21 -4.84 13.74
C LYS A 85 10.02 -4.24 12.58
N SER A 86 9.81 -4.75 11.38
CA SER A 86 10.14 -4.09 10.11
C SER A 86 9.01 -4.32 9.09
N VAL A 87 8.93 -3.55 8.00
CA VAL A 87 7.90 -3.78 6.96
C VAL A 87 8.13 -5.15 6.27
N GLU A 88 9.40 -5.48 6.01
CA GLU A 88 9.85 -6.80 5.57
C GLU A 88 9.30 -7.90 6.48
N HIS A 89 9.52 -7.77 7.79
CA HIS A 89 9.07 -8.75 8.76
C HIS A 89 7.54 -8.78 8.87
N LEU A 90 6.90 -7.61 8.89
CA LEU A 90 5.45 -7.49 9.01
C LEU A 90 4.74 -8.22 7.89
N PHE A 91 5.18 -8.06 6.64
CA PHE A 91 4.51 -8.68 5.51
C PHE A 91 5.07 -10.04 5.13
N PHE A 92 6.39 -10.27 5.15
CA PHE A 92 6.97 -11.48 4.56
C PHE A 92 7.77 -12.38 5.50
N ALA A 93 8.44 -11.85 6.53
CA ALA A 93 9.29 -12.68 7.39
C ALA A 93 8.56 -13.25 8.62
N CYS A 94 7.48 -12.62 9.09
CA CYS A 94 6.71 -13.16 10.22
C CYS A 94 6.00 -14.46 9.82
N PRO A 95 6.13 -15.57 10.57
CA PRO A 95 5.51 -16.86 10.23
C PRO A 95 3.99 -16.77 10.00
N TYR A 96 3.30 -15.92 10.78
CA TYR A 96 1.87 -15.68 10.64
C TYR A 96 1.51 -15.08 9.26
N THR A 97 2.22 -14.04 8.82
CA THR A 97 1.93 -13.36 7.55
C THR A 97 2.53 -14.08 6.37
N GLN A 98 3.71 -14.68 6.53
CA GLN A 98 4.34 -15.54 5.51
C GLN A 98 3.40 -16.66 5.07
N GLY A 99 2.73 -17.34 6.02
CA GLY A 99 1.75 -18.39 5.72
C GLY A 99 0.55 -17.88 4.90
N ILE A 100 0.09 -16.66 5.17
CA ILE A 100 -0.97 -15.99 4.40
C ILE A 100 -0.50 -15.74 2.97
N TRP A 101 0.68 -15.13 2.81
CA TRP A 101 1.22 -14.81 1.49
C TRP A 101 1.46 -16.04 0.63
N ILE A 102 2.06 -17.10 1.18
CA ILE A 102 2.27 -18.36 0.44
C ILE A 102 0.93 -18.90 -0.08
N LYS A 103 -0.11 -18.92 0.75
CA LYS A 103 -1.43 -19.42 0.34
C LYS A 103 -2.08 -18.53 -0.72
N VAL A 104 -1.97 -17.19 -0.61
CA VAL A 104 -2.52 -16.25 -1.59
C VAL A 104 -1.77 -16.33 -2.93
N LEU A 105 -0.43 -16.39 -2.91
CA LEU A 105 0.38 -16.51 -4.12
C LEU A 105 0.08 -17.83 -4.86
N ARG A 106 -0.09 -18.94 -4.13
CA ARG A 106 -0.53 -20.21 -4.72
C ARG A 106 -1.91 -20.10 -5.38
N LYS A 107 -2.88 -19.43 -4.75
CA LYS A 107 -4.19 -19.13 -5.37
C LYS A 107 -4.06 -18.29 -6.64
N CYS A 108 -3.02 -17.48 -6.73
CA CYS A 108 -2.68 -16.68 -7.91
C CYS A 108 -1.86 -17.44 -8.98
N ASN A 109 -1.65 -18.75 -8.79
CA ASN A 109 -0.77 -19.58 -9.62
C ASN A 109 0.68 -19.06 -9.67
N ILE A 110 1.20 -18.63 -8.52
CA ILE A 110 2.58 -18.20 -8.32
C ILE A 110 3.21 -19.16 -7.32
N ASN A 111 3.99 -20.12 -7.82
CA ASN A 111 4.61 -21.18 -7.04
C ASN A 111 6.13 -20.96 -6.96
N ARG A 112 6.54 -19.98 -6.16
CA ARG A 112 7.96 -19.71 -5.86
C ARG A 112 8.16 -19.30 -4.41
N GLN A 113 9.40 -19.25 -3.97
CA GLN A 113 9.75 -18.60 -2.70
C GLN A 113 9.49 -17.10 -2.79
N ILE A 114 9.00 -16.53 -1.69
CA ILE A 114 8.75 -15.09 -1.56
C ILE A 114 10.12 -14.40 -1.47
N LEU A 115 10.30 -13.34 -2.26
CA LEU A 115 11.53 -12.53 -2.26
C LEU A 115 11.47 -11.50 -1.12
N PRO A 116 12.61 -10.86 -0.78
CA PRO A 116 12.59 -9.68 0.07
C PRO A 116 11.62 -8.62 -0.43
N TRP A 117 11.05 -7.80 0.45
CA TRP A 117 9.92 -6.91 0.19
C TRP A 117 10.11 -6.04 -1.06
N ALA A 118 11.25 -5.37 -1.17
CA ALA A 118 11.53 -4.51 -2.31
C ALA A 118 11.57 -5.30 -3.64
N GLU A 119 12.25 -6.45 -3.65
CA GLU A 119 12.38 -7.31 -4.83
C GLU A 119 11.04 -7.96 -5.21
N GLU A 120 10.26 -8.38 -4.21
CA GLU A 120 8.95 -8.96 -4.38
C GLU A 120 7.99 -7.96 -5.05
N ILE A 121 7.96 -6.71 -4.58
CA ILE A 121 7.12 -5.65 -5.18
C ILE A 121 7.54 -5.36 -6.63
N LEU A 122 8.83 -5.32 -6.93
CA LEU A 122 9.32 -5.14 -8.30
C LEU A 122 8.92 -6.30 -9.20
N TRP A 123 9.11 -7.53 -8.73
CA TRP A 123 8.72 -8.74 -9.45
C TRP A 123 7.20 -8.75 -9.72
N LEU A 124 6.38 -8.44 -8.71
CA LEU A 124 4.93 -8.38 -8.84
C LEU A 124 4.48 -7.27 -9.80
N ALA A 125 5.13 -6.12 -9.79
CA ALA A 125 4.84 -5.02 -10.71
C ALA A 125 5.09 -5.44 -12.17
N ASP A 126 6.18 -6.14 -12.43
CA ASP A 126 6.53 -6.67 -13.75
C ASP A 126 5.58 -7.79 -14.20
N HIS A 127 5.34 -8.78 -13.33
CA HIS A 127 4.58 -10.00 -13.63
C HIS A 127 3.05 -9.81 -13.57
N THR A 128 2.58 -8.61 -13.22
CA THR A 128 1.17 -8.23 -13.30
C THR A 128 0.94 -7.07 -14.28
N ASN A 129 1.94 -6.71 -15.09
CA ASN A 129 1.78 -5.62 -16.05
C ASN A 129 0.72 -5.96 -17.11
N GLY A 130 -0.27 -5.06 -17.27
CA GLY A 130 -1.43 -5.26 -18.14
C GLY A 130 -2.77 -5.42 -17.42
N ASN A 131 -3.82 -5.69 -18.20
CA ASN A 131 -5.22 -5.67 -17.78
C ASN A 131 -5.96 -7.00 -18.05
N LYS A 132 -5.24 -8.08 -18.38
CA LYS A 132 -5.85 -9.40 -18.54
C LYS A 132 -6.47 -9.84 -17.20
N PRO A 133 -7.63 -10.51 -17.16
CA PRO A 133 -8.31 -10.85 -15.91
C PRO A 133 -7.43 -11.55 -14.86
N PRO A 134 -6.57 -12.53 -15.20
CA PRO A 134 -5.67 -13.14 -14.21
C PRO A 134 -4.67 -12.16 -13.59
N LEU A 135 -4.19 -11.18 -14.37
CA LEU A 135 -3.25 -10.16 -13.90
C LEU A 135 -3.95 -9.15 -12.99
N VAL A 136 -5.19 -8.76 -13.33
CA VAL A 136 -6.02 -7.89 -12.50
C VAL A 136 -6.36 -8.56 -11.17
N LEU A 137 -6.72 -9.84 -11.19
CA LEU A 137 -6.96 -10.63 -9.98
C LEU A 137 -5.71 -10.70 -9.09
N ARG A 138 -4.52 -10.87 -9.67
CA ARG A 138 -3.25 -10.83 -8.92
C ARG A 138 -3.04 -9.48 -8.24
N LYS A 139 -3.22 -8.36 -8.94
CA LYS A 139 -3.11 -7.00 -8.34
C LYS A 139 -4.07 -6.83 -7.17
N LEU A 140 -5.32 -7.26 -7.35
CA LEU A 140 -6.35 -7.22 -6.31
C LEU A 140 -5.97 -8.06 -5.10
N ALA A 141 -5.51 -9.29 -5.31
CA ALA A 141 -5.09 -10.20 -4.24
C ALA A 141 -3.91 -9.62 -3.44
N ILE A 142 -2.92 -9.01 -4.11
CA ILE A 142 -1.77 -8.35 -3.47
C ILE A 142 -2.25 -7.19 -2.59
N GLY A 143 -3.07 -6.29 -3.15
CA GLY A 143 -3.61 -5.15 -2.41
C GLY A 143 -4.49 -5.58 -1.23
N ALA A 144 -5.34 -6.59 -1.41
CA ALA A 144 -6.18 -7.15 -0.35
C ALA A 144 -5.36 -7.81 0.75
N THR A 145 -4.29 -8.54 0.40
CA THR A 145 -3.40 -9.17 1.38
C THR A 145 -2.73 -8.13 2.27
N VAL A 146 -2.12 -7.12 1.68
CA VAL A 146 -1.48 -6.02 2.44
C VAL A 146 -2.49 -5.32 3.34
N TYR A 147 -3.67 -5.00 2.81
CA TYR A 147 -4.73 -4.36 3.59
C TYR A 147 -5.20 -5.21 4.77
N HIS A 148 -5.52 -6.50 4.56
CA HIS A 148 -6.06 -7.34 5.62
C HIS A 148 -5.01 -7.70 6.67
N VAL A 149 -3.74 -7.87 6.28
CA VAL A 149 -2.63 -8.01 7.23
C VAL A 149 -2.47 -6.75 8.08
N TRP A 150 -2.54 -5.57 7.46
CA TRP A 150 -2.47 -4.29 8.19
C TRP A 150 -3.66 -4.11 9.15
N MET A 151 -4.87 -4.44 8.71
CA MET A 151 -6.07 -4.38 9.55
C MET A 151 -5.97 -5.35 10.74
N GLU A 152 -5.40 -6.53 10.54
CA GLU A 152 -5.18 -7.48 11.63
C GLU A 152 -4.17 -6.98 12.65
N ARG A 153 -3.04 -6.44 12.18
CA ARG A 153 -2.06 -5.79 13.05
C ARG A 153 -2.72 -4.70 13.91
N ASN A 154 -3.53 -3.82 13.30
CA ASN A 154 -4.24 -2.78 14.03
C ASN A 154 -5.27 -3.37 15.01
N ARG A 155 -5.97 -4.44 14.64
CA ARG A 155 -6.89 -5.15 15.54
C ARG A 155 -6.16 -5.67 16.78
N ARG A 156 -5.00 -6.30 16.62
CA ARG A 156 -4.19 -6.78 17.75
C ARG A 156 -3.72 -5.62 18.62
N SER A 157 -3.27 -4.53 18.00
CA SER A 157 -2.77 -3.35 18.72
C SER A 157 -3.86 -2.62 19.54
N PHE A 158 -5.06 -2.44 18.98
CA PHE A 158 -6.08 -1.57 19.58
C PHE A 158 -7.23 -2.32 20.26
N LYS A 159 -7.45 -3.60 19.90
CA LYS A 159 -8.57 -4.40 20.41
C LYS A 159 -8.13 -5.67 21.11
N ASN A 160 -6.83 -5.97 21.15
CA ASN A 160 -6.26 -7.20 21.72
C ASN A 160 -7.01 -8.48 21.26
N SER A 161 -7.40 -8.50 19.99
CA SER A 161 -8.18 -9.59 19.39
C SER A 161 -7.38 -10.20 18.23
N PHE A 162 -7.32 -11.52 18.21
CA PHE A 162 -6.45 -12.30 17.34
C PHE A 162 -7.30 -13.24 16.50
N ILE A 163 -7.16 -13.18 15.18
CA ILE A 163 -7.80 -14.15 14.28
C ILE A 163 -6.75 -15.05 13.62
N PRO A 164 -7.13 -16.29 13.25
CA PRO A 164 -6.22 -17.21 12.59
C PRO A 164 -5.93 -16.77 11.14
N PRO A 165 -4.77 -17.17 10.57
CA PRO A 165 -4.41 -16.89 9.18
C PRO A 165 -5.51 -17.23 8.17
N GLU A 166 -6.21 -18.34 8.38
CA GLU A 166 -7.29 -18.85 7.53
C GLU A 166 -8.45 -17.85 7.42
N ALA A 167 -8.79 -17.18 8.51
CA ALA A 167 -9.83 -16.16 8.54
C ALA A 167 -9.42 -14.87 7.81
N ILE A 168 -8.12 -14.59 7.70
CA ILE A 168 -7.59 -13.51 6.85
C ILE A 168 -7.67 -13.92 5.38
N ILE A 169 -7.24 -15.15 5.06
CA ILE A 169 -7.23 -15.67 3.69
C ILE A 169 -8.64 -15.72 3.10
N HIS A 170 -9.66 -16.04 3.90
CA HIS A 170 -11.05 -16.02 3.43
C HIS A 170 -11.56 -14.60 3.07
N LYS A 171 -10.92 -13.55 3.59
CA LYS A 171 -11.28 -12.15 3.25
C LYS A 171 -10.59 -11.64 1.99
N ILE A 172 -9.57 -12.35 1.51
CA ILE A 172 -8.75 -12.03 0.34
C ILE A 172 -9.32 -12.75 -0.87
#